data_AF-A0A955RLS0-F1
#
_entry.id   AF-A0A955RLS0-F1
#
_cell.length_a   1.000
_cell.length_b   1.000
_cell.length_c   1.000
_cell.angle_alpha   90.00
_cell.angle_beta   90.00
_cell.angle_gamma   90.00
#
_symmetry.space_group_name_H-M   'P 1'
#
loop_
_entity.id
_entity.type
_entity.pdbx_description
1 polymer ?
#
loop_
_entity_poly.entity_id
_entity_poly.type
_entity_poly.pdbx_seq_one_letter_code
_entity_poly.pdbx_strand_id
1 'polypeptide(L)'
;MINLMQLPQIILKEKLPLDSFQVSSVDSSLKIEPEFQQKLTQNWKEFVAEAESKGNSLWDGTYYRLENIDELNQGKKEFKFSELKYSTLRGITQEAIVNSNIFKQYPIYTCATAGLILTNDNFYVFGSRKDNTMHTQSMDFIGGGLQSDELTLNSGIDIQSNM
;
A
#
# COMPACT_ATOMS: atom_id res chain seq x y z
N MET A 1 -3.75 -4.30 28.79
CA MET A 1 -2.84 -5.08 27.92
C MET A 1 -2.65 -4.28 26.66
N ILE A 2 -1.47 -3.69 26.46
CA ILE A 2 -1.14 -2.97 25.22
C ILE A 2 -1.01 -4.03 24.14
N ASN A 3 -1.89 -3.97 23.14
CA ASN A 3 -1.81 -4.82 21.96
C ASN A 3 -0.45 -4.54 21.32
N LEU A 4 0.44 -5.54 21.31
CA LEU A 4 1.74 -5.42 20.65
C LEU A 4 1.46 -5.16 19.17
N MET A 5 1.54 -3.89 18.77
CA MET A 5 1.71 -3.51 17.37
C MET A 5 2.76 -4.46 16.80
N GLN A 6 2.38 -5.25 15.81
CA GLN A 6 3.33 -6.09 15.07
C GLN A 6 4.45 -5.15 14.61
N LEU A 7 5.66 -5.37 15.14
CA LEU A 7 6.81 -4.60 14.73
C LEU A 7 7.03 -4.85 13.23
N PRO A 8 7.46 -3.83 12.48
CA PRO A 8 7.79 -4.01 11.07
C PRO A 8 8.83 -5.13 10.93
N GLN A 9 8.53 -6.10 10.06
CA GLN A 9 9.40 -7.24 9.81
C GLN A 9 10.14 -7.03 8.48
N ILE A 10 11.46 -7.14 8.52
CA ILE A 10 12.28 -7.21 7.32
C ILE A 10 12.18 -8.64 6.78
N ILE A 11 11.51 -8.81 5.63
CA ILE A 11 11.33 -10.10 4.96
C ILE A 11 12.63 -10.51 4.23
N LEU A 12 13.26 -9.57 3.53
CA LEU A 12 14.50 -9.79 2.78
C LEU A 12 15.65 -9.05 3.48
N LYS A 13 16.51 -9.81 4.18
CA LYS A 13 17.61 -9.24 4.98
C LYS A 13 18.91 -9.06 4.19
N GLU A 14 19.01 -9.68 3.03
CA GLU A 14 20.17 -9.57 2.15
C GLU A 14 20.04 -8.35 1.22
N LYS A 15 21.18 -7.76 0.86
CA LYS A 15 21.23 -6.78 -0.23
C LYS A 15 20.98 -7.53 -1.54
N LEU A 16 19.74 -7.55 -1.96
CA LEU A 16 19.34 -8.17 -3.23
C LEU A 16 19.07 -7.07 -4.24
N PRO A 17 19.73 -7.09 -5.41
CA PRO A 17 19.43 -6.13 -6.45
C PRO A 17 18.05 -6.48 -7.05
N LEU A 18 17.22 -5.47 -7.26
CA LEU A 18 15.83 -5.64 -7.69
C LEU A 18 15.72 -6.27 -9.08
N ASP A 19 16.73 -6.10 -9.93
CA ASP A 19 16.87 -6.77 -11.22
C ASP A 19 16.95 -8.31 -11.13
N SER A 20 17.26 -8.86 -9.95
CA SER A 20 17.28 -10.30 -9.70
C SER A 20 15.92 -10.90 -9.37
N PHE A 21 14.88 -10.08 -9.25
CA PHE A 21 13.52 -10.53 -9.00
C PHE A 21 12.70 -10.62 -10.28
N GLN A 22 12.12 -11.79 -10.50
CA GLN A 22 11.05 -11.97 -11.47
C GLN A 22 9.75 -11.37 -10.91
N VAL A 23 8.88 -10.91 -11.80
CA VAL A 23 7.55 -10.43 -11.44
C VAL A 23 6.52 -11.25 -12.18
N SER A 24 5.48 -11.69 -11.48
CA SER A 24 4.34 -12.37 -12.08
C SER A 24 3.03 -11.80 -11.55
N SER A 25 2.06 -11.67 -12.45
CA SER A 25 0.68 -11.35 -12.09
C SER A 25 -0.07 -12.64 -11.78
N VAL A 26 -0.78 -12.67 -10.66
CA VAL A 26 -1.56 -13.82 -10.20
C VAL A 26 -2.95 -13.38 -9.74
N ASP A 27 -3.87 -14.33 -9.66
CA ASP A 27 -5.19 -14.08 -9.09
C ASP A 27 -5.08 -13.74 -7.60
N SER A 28 -5.96 -12.83 -7.14
CA SER A 28 -5.96 -12.44 -5.74
C SER A 28 -6.37 -13.59 -4.82
N SER A 29 -5.54 -13.88 -3.83
CA SER A 29 -5.90 -14.82 -2.76
C SER A 29 -6.83 -14.19 -1.72
N LEU A 30 -6.96 -12.87 -1.72
CA LEU A 30 -7.84 -12.16 -0.79
C LEU A 30 -9.30 -12.49 -1.08
N LYS A 31 -9.96 -13.14 -0.12
CA LYS A 31 -11.41 -13.42 -0.17
C LYS A 31 -12.11 -12.51 0.82
N ILE A 32 -13.02 -11.69 0.30
CA ILE A 32 -13.85 -10.78 1.09
C ILE A 32 -15.26 -11.34 1.11
N GLU A 33 -15.76 -11.58 2.32
CA GLU A 33 -17.12 -12.11 2.49
C GLU A 33 -18.17 -11.07 2.06
N PRO A 34 -19.32 -11.49 1.49
CA PRO A 34 -20.30 -10.56 0.94
C PRO A 34 -20.78 -9.48 1.93
N GLU A 35 -20.99 -9.84 3.19
CA GLU A 35 -21.38 -8.89 4.23
C GLU A 35 -20.30 -7.82 4.46
N PHE A 36 -19.03 -8.24 4.52
CA PHE A 36 -17.93 -7.31 4.69
C PHE A 36 -17.75 -6.45 3.43
N GLN A 37 -17.91 -7.01 2.23
CA GLN A 37 -17.86 -6.25 0.97
C GLN A 37 -18.91 -5.12 0.93
N GLN A 38 -20.13 -5.38 1.42
CA GLN A 38 -21.16 -4.34 1.53
C GLN A 38 -20.71 -3.21 2.46
N LYS A 39 -20.09 -3.56 3.60
CA LYS A 39 -19.54 -2.57 4.53
C LYS A 39 -18.45 -1.71 3.88
N LEU A 40 -17.49 -2.33 3.18
CA LEU A 40 -16.44 -1.60 2.46
C LEU A 40 -17.02 -0.66 1.39
N THR A 41 -18.04 -1.12 0.67
CA THR A 41 -18.75 -0.32 -0.34
C THR A 41 -19.43 0.91 0.27
N GLN A 42 -20.09 0.73 1.43
CA GLN A 42 -20.72 1.83 2.15
C GLN A 42 -19.68 2.84 2.67
N ASN A 43 -18.60 2.36 3.29
CA ASN A 43 -17.49 3.20 3.76
C ASN A 43 -16.89 4.04 2.61
N TRP A 44 -16.77 3.46 1.41
CA TRP A 44 -16.28 4.18 0.23
C TRP A 44 -17.23 5.29 -0.22
N LYS A 45 -18.54 5.01 -0.29
CA LYS A 45 -19.56 6.02 -0.67
C LYS A 45 -19.55 7.22 0.28
N GLU A 46 -19.46 6.96 1.59
CA GLU A 46 -19.39 8.02 2.60
C GLU A 46 -18.13 8.87 2.44
N PHE A 47 -16.99 8.23 2.16
CA PHE A 47 -15.73 8.94 1.95
C PHE A 47 -15.72 9.79 0.67
N VAL A 48 -16.32 9.30 -0.42
CA VAL A 48 -16.51 10.07 -1.65
C VAL A 48 -17.39 11.29 -1.39
N ALA A 49 -18.53 11.11 -0.73
CA ALA A 49 -19.43 12.22 -0.39
C ALA A 49 -18.75 13.28 0.50
N GLU A 50 -17.94 12.84 1.47
CA GLU A 50 -17.17 13.75 2.33
C GLU A 50 -16.15 14.55 1.50
N ALA A 51 -15.39 13.90 0.63
CA ALA A 51 -14.40 14.57 -0.21
C ALA A 51 -15.05 15.57 -1.18
N GLU A 52 -16.18 15.20 -1.81
CA GLU A 52 -16.96 16.08 -2.68
C GLU A 52 -17.46 17.32 -1.92
N SER A 53 -17.93 17.16 -0.68
CA SER A 53 -18.36 18.28 0.16
C SER A 53 -17.24 19.29 0.48
N LYS A 54 -15.98 18.84 0.39
CA LYS A 54 -14.76 19.65 0.57
C LYS A 54 -14.20 20.17 -0.77
N GLY A 55 -14.89 19.94 -1.88
CA GLY A 55 -14.45 20.34 -3.22
C GLY A 55 -13.31 19.49 -3.80
N ASN A 56 -13.10 18.28 -3.26
CA ASN A 56 -12.10 17.34 -3.75
C ASN A 56 -12.77 16.25 -4.60
N SER A 57 -12.08 15.80 -5.65
CA SER A 57 -12.44 14.61 -6.41
C SER A 57 -11.57 13.44 -5.96
N LEU A 58 -12.17 12.28 -5.77
CA LEU A 58 -11.46 11.05 -5.43
C LEU A 58 -11.44 10.08 -6.62
N TRP A 59 -10.36 9.33 -6.70
CA TRP A 59 -10.17 8.28 -7.66
C TRP A 59 -9.88 6.96 -6.93
N ASP A 60 -10.51 5.88 -7.39
CA ASP A 60 -10.34 4.53 -6.82
C ASP A 60 -9.24 3.77 -7.57
N GLY A 61 -8.00 4.19 -7.29
CA GLY A 61 -6.79 3.63 -7.90
C GLY A 61 -6.58 2.15 -7.57
N THR A 62 -5.69 1.52 -8.33
CA THR A 62 -5.47 0.07 -8.31
C THR A 62 -4.07 -0.25 -7.83
N TYR A 63 -3.95 -0.75 -6.61
CA TYR A 63 -2.66 -1.00 -5.96
C TYR A 63 -2.18 -2.43 -6.22
N TYR A 64 -0.88 -2.60 -6.40
CA TYR A 64 -0.27 -3.91 -6.33
C TYR A 64 -0.31 -4.45 -4.89
N ARG A 65 -0.76 -5.70 -4.75
CA ARG A 65 -0.76 -6.48 -3.52
C ARG A 65 0.15 -7.67 -3.67
N LEU A 66 1.06 -7.85 -2.72
CA LEU A 66 1.99 -8.96 -2.71
C LEU A 66 1.32 -10.23 -2.16
N GLU A 67 1.41 -11.32 -2.90
CA GLU A 67 0.71 -12.58 -2.61
C GLU A 67 1.58 -13.62 -1.90
N ASN A 68 2.90 -13.52 -2.02
CA ASN A 68 3.82 -14.60 -1.70
C ASN A 68 4.86 -14.22 -0.63
N ILE A 69 4.45 -13.47 0.40
CA ILE A 69 5.33 -13.04 1.51
C ILE A 69 6.10 -14.22 2.14
N ASP A 70 5.43 -15.34 2.39
CA ASP A 70 6.07 -16.52 2.99
C ASP A 70 7.17 -17.11 2.10
N GLU A 71 6.95 -17.12 0.78
CA GLU A 71 7.93 -17.59 -0.20
C GLU A 71 9.14 -16.65 -0.28
N LEU A 72 8.90 -15.33 -0.23
CA LEU A 72 9.97 -14.33 -0.17
C LEU A 72 10.80 -14.47 1.10
N ASN A 73 10.16 -14.74 2.24
CA ASN A 73 10.83 -14.97 3.52
C ASN A 73 11.70 -16.24 3.51
N GLN A 74 11.42 -17.18 2.60
CA GLN A 74 12.22 -18.38 2.33
C GLN A 74 13.33 -18.14 1.28
N GLY A 75 13.49 -16.90 0.80
CA GLY A 75 14.55 -16.51 -0.14
C GLY A 75 14.20 -16.68 -1.61
N LYS A 76 12.93 -16.93 -1.97
CA LYS A 76 12.53 -16.92 -3.39
C LYS A 76 12.64 -15.52 -3.96
N LYS A 77 13.11 -15.44 -5.22
CA LYS A 77 13.33 -14.18 -5.95
C LYS A 77 12.24 -13.94 -7.01
N GLU A 78 11.00 -14.02 -6.58
CA GLU A 78 9.84 -13.76 -7.42
C GLU A 78 8.84 -12.94 -6.62
N PHE A 79 8.41 -11.80 -7.15
CA PHE A 79 7.26 -11.08 -6.64
C PHE A 79 6.01 -11.54 -7.38
N LYS A 80 5.06 -12.13 -6.64
CA LYS A 80 3.74 -12.46 -7.17
C LYS A 80 2.78 -11.36 -6.75
N PHE A 81 2.28 -10.61 -7.72
CA PHE A 81 1.35 -9.52 -7.47
C PHE A 81 -0.05 -9.87 -7.93
N SER A 82 -1.02 -9.50 -7.10
CA SER A 82 -2.39 -9.26 -7.53
C SER A 82 -2.72 -7.77 -7.40
N GLU A 83 -3.96 -7.42 -7.65
CA GLU A 83 -4.45 -6.05 -7.58
C GLU A 83 -5.49 -5.86 -6.46
N LEU A 84 -5.47 -4.67 -5.85
CA LEU A 84 -6.39 -4.27 -4.80
C LEU A 84 -6.85 -2.82 -5.01
N LYS A 85 -8.16 -2.59 -5.00
CA LYS A 85 -8.72 -1.23 -5.10
C LYS A 85 -8.45 -0.41 -3.84
N TYR A 86 -8.19 0.89 -4.02
CA TYR A 86 -7.98 1.83 -2.93
C TYR A 86 -9.16 1.86 -1.95
N SER A 87 -10.39 1.79 -2.46
CA SER A 87 -11.61 1.70 -1.68
C SER A 87 -11.59 0.52 -0.70
N THR A 88 -11.17 -0.65 -1.18
CA THR A 88 -11.00 -1.87 -0.38
C THR A 88 -9.88 -1.71 0.65
N LEU A 89 -8.68 -1.26 0.22
CA LEU A 89 -7.54 -1.00 1.10
C LEU A 89 -7.91 -0.07 2.26
N ARG A 90 -8.51 1.08 1.91
CA ARG A 90 -8.92 2.11 2.87
C ARG A 90 -9.99 1.57 3.81
N GLY A 91 -11.00 0.88 3.28
CA GLY A 91 -12.06 0.31 4.09
C GLY A 91 -11.54 -0.73 5.09
N ILE A 92 -10.68 -1.67 4.66
CA ILE A 92 -10.05 -2.65 5.56
C ILE A 92 -9.22 -1.93 6.64
N THR A 93 -8.44 -0.92 6.26
CA THR A 93 -7.61 -0.14 7.19
C THR A 93 -8.47 0.58 8.23
N GLN A 94 -9.57 1.20 7.81
CA GLN A 94 -10.51 1.88 8.72
C GLN A 94 -11.13 0.90 9.72
N GLU A 95 -11.55 -0.27 9.25
CA GLU A 95 -12.12 -1.31 10.11
C GLU A 95 -11.07 -1.89 11.07
N ALA A 96 -9.81 -1.98 10.64
CA ALA A 96 -8.72 -2.45 11.46
C ALA A 96 -8.33 -1.50 12.60
N ILE A 97 -8.60 -0.19 12.47
CA ILE A 97 -8.45 0.76 13.58
C ILE A 97 -9.39 0.40 14.74
N VAL A 98 -10.61 -0.04 14.44
CA VAL A 98 -11.61 -0.44 15.44
C VAL A 98 -11.35 -1.87 15.93
N ASN A 99 -10.99 -2.77 15.02
CA ASN A 99 -10.72 -4.17 15.31
C ASN A 99 -9.45 -4.67 14.62
N SER A 100 -8.33 -4.69 15.35
CA SER A 100 -7.03 -5.13 14.82
C SER A 100 -7.01 -6.56 14.23
N ASN A 101 -7.98 -7.43 14.54
CA ASN A 101 -8.05 -8.76 13.92
C ASN A 101 -8.41 -8.71 12.43
N ILE A 102 -8.95 -7.58 11.94
CA ILE A 102 -9.26 -7.37 10.53
C ILE A 102 -8.03 -7.59 9.65
N PHE A 103 -6.83 -7.14 10.05
CA PHE A 103 -5.61 -7.40 9.27
C PHE A 103 -5.17 -8.86 9.25
N LYS A 104 -5.54 -9.66 10.28
CA LYS A 104 -5.29 -11.10 10.26
C LYS A 104 -6.23 -11.81 9.30
N GLN A 105 -7.48 -11.35 9.21
CA GLN A 105 -8.49 -11.94 8.34
C GLN A 105 -8.33 -11.49 6.88
N TYR A 106 -7.93 -10.24 6.67
CA TYR A 106 -7.80 -9.60 5.35
C TYR A 106 -6.43 -8.92 5.22
N PRO A 107 -5.34 -9.69 5.05
CA PRO A 107 -4.01 -9.13 4.90
C PRO A 107 -3.89 -8.37 3.57
N ILE A 108 -3.64 -7.07 3.64
CA ILE A 108 -3.63 -6.17 2.47
C ILE A 108 -2.32 -6.17 1.68
N TYR A 109 -1.17 -6.32 2.36
CA TYR A 109 0.19 -6.39 1.80
C TYR A 109 0.44 -5.54 0.53
N THR A 110 0.00 -4.29 0.56
CA THR A 110 0.21 -3.33 -0.53
C THR A 110 1.67 -2.91 -0.61
N CYS A 111 2.15 -2.65 -1.83
CA CYS A 111 3.50 -2.14 -2.05
C CYS A 111 3.51 -0.61 -2.10
N ALA A 112 4.51 -0.02 -1.48
CA ALA A 112 4.80 1.41 -1.55
C ALA A 112 6.30 1.62 -1.57
N THR A 113 6.73 2.69 -2.23
CA THR A 113 8.12 3.15 -2.23
C THR A 113 8.21 4.47 -1.48
N ALA A 114 9.31 4.67 -0.76
CA ALA A 114 9.62 5.94 -0.13
C ALA A 114 11.14 6.13 -0.12
N GLY A 115 11.59 7.34 -0.46
CA GLY A 115 13.00 7.71 -0.51
C GLY A 115 13.36 8.72 0.58
N LEU A 116 14.48 8.46 1.27
CA LEU A 116 15.18 9.48 2.04
C LEU A 116 16.23 10.13 1.12
N ILE A 117 15.98 11.35 0.70
CA ILE A 117 16.84 12.07 -0.26
C ILE A 117 17.73 13.04 0.50
N LEU A 118 19.06 12.88 0.37
CA LEU A 118 20.09 13.78 0.88
C LEU A 118 20.70 14.57 -0.27
N THR A 119 20.68 15.89 -0.18
CA THR A 119 21.29 16.78 -1.17
C THR A 119 22.81 16.90 -0.99
N ASN A 120 23.52 17.36 -2.03
CA ASN A 120 24.98 17.54 -1.98
C ASN A 120 25.45 18.58 -0.95
N ASP A 121 24.56 19.48 -0.54
CA ASP A 121 24.77 20.48 0.51
C ASP A 121 24.24 20.02 1.90
N ASN A 122 23.99 18.72 2.07
CA ASN A 122 23.62 18.05 3.32
C ASN A 122 22.24 18.41 3.90
N PHE A 123 21.23 18.64 3.04
CA PHE A 123 19.84 18.79 3.47
C PHE A 123 19.01 17.56 3.11
N TYR A 124 18.00 17.28 3.93
CA TYR A 124 17.00 16.25 3.64
C TYR A 124 15.78 16.87 2.95
N VAL A 125 15.25 16.17 1.95
CA VAL A 125 14.06 16.60 1.21
C VAL A 125 12.80 15.95 1.80
N PHE A 126 11.79 16.77 2.08
CA PHE A 126 10.46 16.35 2.51
C PHE A 126 9.39 17.06 1.70
N GLY A 127 8.25 16.41 1.49
CA GLY A 127 7.07 17.03 0.88
C GLY A 127 6.18 17.66 1.95
N SER A 128 5.76 18.91 1.76
CA SER A 128 4.69 19.51 2.55
C SER A 128 3.33 19.17 1.94
N ARG A 129 2.41 18.66 2.77
CA ARG A 129 1.04 18.38 2.37
C ARG A 129 0.19 19.64 2.51
N LYS A 130 -0.74 19.85 1.56
CA LYS A 130 -1.73 20.94 1.65
C LYS A 130 -2.68 20.71 2.82
N ASP A 131 -3.13 21.79 3.46
CA ASP A 131 -4.04 21.76 4.62
C ASP A 131 -5.40 21.10 4.32
N ASN A 132 -5.80 21.01 3.05
CA ASN A 132 -7.06 20.40 2.63
C ASN A 132 -6.94 18.89 2.33
N THR A 133 -5.82 18.26 2.69
CA THR A 133 -5.64 16.80 2.57
C THR A 133 -6.48 16.03 3.61
N MET A 134 -6.80 14.78 3.29
CA MET A 134 -7.43 13.83 4.22
C MET A 134 -6.42 13.14 5.16
N HIS A 135 -5.12 13.39 4.98
CA HIS A 135 -4.06 12.88 5.87
C HIS A 135 -3.89 13.76 7.12
N THR A 136 -3.54 13.14 8.24
CA THR A 136 -3.28 13.85 9.51
C THR A 136 -1.87 14.43 9.62
N GLN A 137 -0.96 14.02 8.73
CA GLN A 137 0.45 14.42 8.74
C GLN A 137 0.65 15.61 7.78
N SER A 138 1.39 16.63 8.22
CA SER A 138 1.70 17.82 7.42
C SER A 138 2.93 17.69 6.53
N MET A 139 3.80 16.70 6.81
CA MET A 139 5.02 16.42 6.06
C MET A 139 5.16 14.92 5.81
N ASP A 140 5.84 14.54 4.73
CA ASP A 140 6.16 13.13 4.43
C ASP A 140 7.45 13.00 3.59
N PHE A 141 7.95 11.77 3.49
CA PHE A 141 8.97 11.41 2.51
C PHE A 141 8.43 11.48 1.09
N ILE A 142 9.33 11.59 0.11
CA ILE A 142 8.96 11.47 -1.30
C ILE A 142 8.72 10.00 -1.61
N GLY A 143 7.52 9.67 -2.09
CA GLY A 143 7.10 8.29 -2.32
C GLY A 143 5.61 8.17 -2.59
N GLY A 144 5.14 6.93 -2.66
CA GLY A 144 3.77 6.62 -2.97
C GLY A 144 3.48 5.13 -2.97
N GLY A 145 2.21 4.78 -3.06
CA GLY A 145 1.82 3.41 -3.34
C GLY A 145 2.18 3.01 -4.77
N LEU A 146 2.46 1.73 -4.97
CA LEU A 146 2.71 1.17 -6.29
C LEU A 146 1.37 0.82 -6.92
N GLN A 147 0.96 1.58 -7.94
CA GLN A 147 -0.35 1.42 -8.58
C GLN A 147 -0.21 0.91 -10.02
N SER A 148 -0.99 -0.11 -10.38
CA SER A 148 -0.91 -0.79 -11.68
C SER A 148 -1.48 0.02 -12.84
N ASP A 149 -2.32 1.01 -12.53
CA ASP A 149 -2.84 2.01 -13.48
C ASP A 149 -1.85 3.18 -13.72
N GLU A 150 -0.81 3.31 -12.91
CA GLU A 150 0.25 4.32 -13.08
C GLU A 150 1.57 3.72 -13.60
N LEU A 151 1.92 2.50 -13.18
CA LEU A 151 3.18 1.85 -13.53
C LEU A 151 2.97 0.34 -13.69
N THR A 152 3.19 -0.19 -14.90
CA THR A 152 3.18 -1.63 -15.14
C THR A 152 4.51 -2.27 -14.74
N LEU A 153 4.46 -3.31 -13.90
CA LEU A 153 5.64 -4.07 -13.49
C LEU A 153 5.86 -5.30 -14.37
N ASN A 154 7.02 -5.35 -15.04
CA ASN A 154 7.49 -6.52 -15.80
C ASN A 154 8.65 -7.23 -15.09
N SER A 155 9.32 -6.53 -14.17
CA SER A 155 10.49 -7.00 -13.44
C SER A 155 10.66 -6.22 -12.15
N GLY A 156 11.46 -6.74 -11.20
CA GLY A 156 11.65 -6.07 -9.92
C GLY A 156 12.28 -4.68 -10.03
N ILE A 157 13.08 -4.41 -11.08
CA ILE A 157 13.73 -3.10 -11.27
C ILE A 157 12.70 -2.00 -11.57
N ASP A 158 11.54 -2.33 -12.14
CA ASP A 158 10.50 -1.36 -12.49
C ASP A 158 9.98 -0.61 -11.26
N ILE A 159 10.03 -1.24 -10.07
CA ILE A 159 9.65 -0.62 -8.79
C ILE A 159 10.44 0.67 -8.52
N GLN A 160 11.68 0.78 -9.02
CA GLN A 160 12.49 1.99 -8.87
C GLN A 160 11.91 3.20 -9.60
N SER A 161 11.11 2.97 -10.65
CA SER A 161 10.46 4.03 -11.42
C SER A 161 9.26 4.64 -10.72
N ASN A 162 8.86 4.10 -9.56
CA ASN A 162 7.81 4.68 -8.70
C ASN A 162 8.34 5.80 -7.79
N MET A 163 9.59 6.26 -7.99
CA MET A 163 10.24 7.33 -7.23
C MET A 163 10.79 8.42 -8.15
#